data_AF-A0A3N5W551-F1
#
_entry.id   AF-A0A3N5W551-F1
#
_cell.length_a   1.000
_cell.length_b   1.000
_cell.length_c   1.000
_cell.angle_alpha   90.00
_cell.angle_beta   90.00
_cell.angle_gamma   90.00
#
_symmetry.space_group_name_H-M   'P 1'
#
loop_
_entity.id
_entity.type
_entity.pdbx_description
1 polymer ?
#
loop_
_entity_poly.entity_id
_entity_poly.type
_entity_poly.pdbx_seq_one_letter_code
_entity_poly.pdbx_strand_id
1 'polypeptide(L)' 'SGALAQVGISLFAVSTFDTDYILVKDGDLIRSIRALKEAGYQVDYPV' A
#
# COMPACT_ATOMS: atom_id res chain seq x y z
N SER A 1 3.06 -2.93 5.58
CA SER A 1 2.21 -2.09 6.47
C SER A 1 2.95 -0.89 7.04
N GLY A 2 4.16 -1.03 7.59
CA GLY A 2 4.90 0.06 8.25
C GLY A 2 5.11 1.34 7.40
N ALA A 3 5.51 1.20 6.13
CA ALA A 3 5.70 2.35 5.24
C ALA A 3 4.44 3.21 5.04
N LEU A 4 3.27 2.58 4.97
CA LEU A 4 1.98 3.28 4.80
C LEU A 4 1.52 3.92 6.11
N ALA A 5 1.76 3.25 7.25
CA ALA A 5 1.42 3.79 8.57
C ALA A 5 2.22 5.07 8.90
N GLN A 6 3.50 5.14 8.51
CA GLN A 6 4.35 6.32 8.72
C GLN A 6 3.81 7.59 8.04
N VAL A 7 3.08 7.45 6.95
CA VAL A 7 2.45 8.57 6.22
C VAL A 7 0.96 8.74 6.55
N GLY A 8 0.45 8.01 7.54
CA GLY A 8 -0.93 8.12 8.02
C GLY A 8 -1.97 7.50 7.09
N ILE A 9 -1.59 6.55 6.23
CA ILE A 9 -2.52 5.87 5.33
C ILE A 9 -3.14 4.68 6.08
N SER A 10 -4.48 4.69 6.18
CA SER A 10 -5.24 3.60 6.78
C SER A 10 -5.28 2.39 5.84
N LEU A 11 -5.22 1.20 6.44
CA LEU A 11 -5.21 -0.08 5.73
C LEU A 11 -6.41 -0.92 6.13
N PHE A 12 -6.91 -1.72 5.18
CA PHE A 12 -7.81 -2.83 5.45
C PHE A 12 -7.16 -4.12 4.94
N ALA A 13 -6.88 -5.06 5.84
CA ALA A 13 -6.19 -6.30 5.51
C ALA A 13 -7.19 -7.44 5.29
N VAL A 14 -6.99 -8.20 4.21
CA VAL A 14 -7.75 -9.40 3.88
C VAL A 14 -6.77 -10.53 3.62
N SER A 15 -6.71 -11.49 4.54
CA SER A 15 -5.91 -12.70 4.38
C SER A 15 -6.68 -13.73 3.57
N THR A 16 -6.03 -14.30 2.57
CA THR A 16 -6.53 -15.45 1.80
C THR A 16 -5.62 -16.66 2.03
N PHE A 17 -5.93 -17.79 1.40
CA PHE A 17 -5.09 -18.99 1.52
C PHE A 17 -3.68 -18.76 0.96
N ASP A 18 -3.57 -18.06 -0.17
CA ASP A 18 -2.31 -17.91 -0.90
C ASP A 18 -1.54 -16.65 -0.49
N THR A 19 -2.25 -15.59 -0.09
CA THR A 19 -1.61 -14.29 0.17
C THR A 19 -2.46 -13.35 1.02
N ASP A 20 -1.81 -12.31 1.54
CA ASP A 20 -2.44 -11.22 2.28
C ASP A 20 -2.62 -10.00 1.36
N TYR A 21 -3.86 -9.60 1.13
CA TYR A 21 -4.19 -8.36 0.45
C TYR A 21 -4.29 -7.21 1.43
N ILE A 22 -3.68 -6.08 1.07
CA ILE A 22 -3.80 -4.83 1.81
C ILE A 22 -4.49 -3.82 0.91
N LEU A 23 -5.63 -3.31 1.36
CA LEU A 23 -6.43 -2.30 0.68
C LEU A 23 -6.21 -0.94 1.31
N VAL A 24 -6.18 0.09 0.48
CA VAL A 24 -6.13 1.52 0.85
C VAL A 24 -7.38 2.20 0.30
N LYS A 25 -7.70 3.39 0.81
CA LYS A 25 -8.75 4.22 0.19
C LYS A 25 -8.30 4.64 -1.20
N ASP A 26 -9.24 4.73 -2.12
CA ASP A 26 -8.98 5.14 -3.51
C ASP A 26 -8.25 6.49 -3.59
N GLY A 27 -8.70 7.49 -2.83
CA GLY A 27 -8.05 8.80 -2.75
C GLY A 27 -6.62 8.79 -2.18
N ASP A 28 -6.19 7.70 -1.54
CA ASP A 28 -4.85 7.51 -1.00
C ASP A 28 -3.94 6.68 -1.94
N LEU A 29 -4.43 6.19 -3.09
CA LEU A 29 -3.70 5.24 -3.94
C LEU A 29 -2.34 5.80 -4.41
N ILE A 30 -2.32 6.99 -5.00
CA ILE A 30 -1.07 7.62 -5.49
C ILE A 30 -0.10 7.88 -4.34
N ARG A 31 -0.62 8.33 -3.19
CA ARG A 31 0.19 8.59 -1.99
C ARG A 31 0.79 7.29 -1.43
N SER A 32 0.03 6.19 -1.50
CA SER A 32 0.46 4.86 -1.09
C SER A 32 1.58 4.34 -1.98
N ILE A 33 1.41 4.44 -3.31
CA ILE A 33 2.43 4.07 -4.30
C ILE A 33 3.73 4.84 -4.04
N ARG A 34 3.63 6.16 -3.83
CA ARG A 34 4.81 6.98 -3.53
C ARG A 34 5.51 6.55 -2.24
N ALA A 35 4.76 6.39 -1.15
CA ALA A 35 5.32 5.98 0.14
C ALA A 35 6.00 4.60 0.06
N LEU A 36 5.42 3.66 -0.70
CA LEU A 36 6.02 2.35 -0.94
C LEU A 36 7.31 2.45 -1.75
N LYS A 37 7.32 3.22 -2.84
CA LYS A 37 8.53 3.45 -3.65
C LYS A 37 9.65 4.14 -2.85
N GLU A 38 9.31 5.17 -2.06
CA GLU A 38 10.25 5.89 -1.18
C GLU A 38 10.84 4.97 -0.10
N ALA A 39 10.06 4.00 0.38
CA ALA A 39 10.53 2.97 1.31
C ALA A 39 11.34 1.85 0.63
N GLY A 40 11.59 1.94 -0.69
CA GLY A 40 12.41 1.00 -1.45
C GLY A 40 11.67 -0.23 -1.97
N TYR A 41 10.33 -0.27 -1.89
CA TYR A 41 9.55 -1.36 -2.46
C TYR A 41 9.39 -1.21 -3.97
N GLN A 42 9.43 -2.33 -4.68
CA GLN A 42 9.00 -2.38 -6.08
C GLN A 42 7.47 -2.27 -6.14
N VAL A 43 6.98 -1.39 -7.02
CA VAL A 43 5.55 -1.16 -7.21
C VAL A 43 5.26 -1.18 -8.69
N ASP A 44 4.62 -2.27 -9.13
CA ASP A 44 4.07 -2.40 -10.47
C ASP A 44 2.72 -1.70 -10.54
N TYR A 45 2.70 -0.55 -11.18
CA TYR A 45 1.49 0.23 -11.44
C TYR A 45 1.58 0.81 -12.85
N PRO A 46 0.64 0.46 -13.77
CA PRO A 46 0.66 1.01 -15.11
C PRO A 46 0.46 2.53 -15.08
N VAL A 47 1.27 3.24 -15.87
CA VAL A 47 1.19 4.70 -16.05
C VAL A 47 0.05 5.09 -16.98
#